data_AF-A0A920KFM5-F1
#
_entry.id   AF-A0A920KFM5-F1
#
_cell.length_a   1.000
_cell.length_b   1.000
_cell.length_c   1.000
_cell.angle_alpha   90.00
_cell.angle_beta   90.00
_cell.angle_gamma   90.00
#
_symmetry.space_group_name_H-M   'P 1'
#
loop_
_entity.id
_entity.type
_entity.pdbx_description
1 polymer ?
#
loop_
_entity_poly.entity_id
_entity_poly.type
_entity_poly.pdbx_seq_one_letter_code
_entity_poly.pdbx_strand_id
1 'polypeptide(L)'
;MVNALVYHFDHLPALPSDYFGRPGLVHRLDKHTTGLMVVAKTENTLTHLAKQFFDRTTQRTYQALVWGDVEEEQGTVDLYLGGP
;
A
#
# COMPACT_ATOMS: atom_id res chain seq x y z
N MET A 1 7.30 -8.58 8.97
CA MET A 1 5.94 -7.97 8.98
C MET A 1 4.87 -8.95 8.51
N VAL A 2 4.81 -9.33 7.23
CA VAL A 2 3.77 -10.26 6.73
C VAL A 2 3.76 -11.59 7.48
N ASN A 3 4.93 -12.18 7.76
CA ASN A 3 5.03 -13.41 8.54
C ASN A 3 4.43 -13.28 9.96
N ALA A 4 4.52 -12.09 10.57
CA ALA A 4 3.93 -11.84 11.89
C ALA A 4 2.40 -11.77 11.81
N LEU A 5 1.85 -11.23 10.71
CA LEU A 5 0.40 -11.23 10.47
C LEU A 5 -0.13 -12.64 10.26
N VAL A 6 0.56 -13.45 9.45
CA VAL A 6 0.22 -14.86 9.23
C VAL A 6 0.33 -15.68 10.52
N TYR A 7 1.32 -15.38 11.37
CA TYR A 7 1.44 -16.02 12.68
C TYR A 7 0.32 -15.61 13.65
N HIS A 8 -0.11 -14.35 13.62
CA HIS A 8 -1.09 -13.82 14.57
C HIS A 8 -2.55 -14.11 14.19
N PHE A 9 -2.84 -14.33 12.91
CA PHE A 9 -4.18 -14.59 12.41
C PHE A 9 -4.28 -15.99 11.81
N ASP A 10 -5.16 -16.83 12.35
CA ASP A 10 -5.33 -18.22 11.91
C ASP A 10 -5.67 -18.33 10.42
N HIS A 11 -6.54 -17.46 9.92
CA HIS A 11 -6.99 -17.45 8.53
C HIS A 11 -7.15 -16.01 8.03
N LEU A 12 -6.37 -15.66 7.01
CA LEU A 12 -6.52 -14.41 6.27
C LEU A 12 -6.94 -14.72 4.83
N PRO A 13 -7.83 -13.92 4.23
CA PRO A 13 -8.28 -14.12 2.85
C PRO A 13 -7.12 -13.92 1.87
N ALA A 14 -7.08 -14.68 0.78
CA ALA A 14 -6.11 -14.48 -0.30
C ALA A 14 -6.86 -14.23 -1.62
N LEU A 15 -6.32 -13.35 -2.46
CA LEU A 15 -6.87 -13.20 -3.81
C LEU A 15 -6.47 -14.43 -4.66
N PRO A 16 -7.38 -14.94 -5.52
CA PRO A 16 -7.14 -16.15 -6.31
C PRO A 16 -5.94 -16.07 -7.27
N SER A 17 -5.52 -14.85 -7.62
CA SER A 17 -4.38 -14.59 -8.49
C SER A 17 -3.40 -13.64 -7.81
N ASP A 18 -2.23 -14.18 -7.48
CA ASP A 18 -0.96 -13.47 -7.55
C ASP A 18 -0.66 -12.39 -6.49
N TYR A 19 -0.97 -12.68 -5.22
CA TYR A 19 -0.49 -11.86 -4.10
C TYR A 19 0.59 -12.58 -3.28
N PHE A 20 1.67 -13.03 -3.93
CA PHE A 20 2.99 -13.37 -3.34
C PHE A 20 3.01 -14.16 -2.00
N GLY A 21 2.01 -14.99 -1.70
CA GLY A 21 1.90 -15.67 -0.40
C GLY A 21 1.67 -14.71 0.79
N ARG A 22 1.01 -13.58 0.58
CA ARG A 22 0.76 -12.52 1.59
C ARG A 22 -0.75 -12.34 1.81
N PRO A 23 -1.39 -13.22 2.59
CA PRO A 23 -2.83 -13.20 2.74
C PRO A 23 -3.29 -11.94 3.51
N GLY A 24 -4.44 -11.41 3.12
CA GLY A 24 -5.08 -10.22 3.68
C GLY A 24 -4.46 -8.89 3.26
N LEU A 25 -3.32 -8.87 2.56
CA LEU A 25 -2.60 -7.64 2.25
C LEU A 25 -3.29 -6.88 1.10
N VAL A 26 -3.76 -5.67 1.39
CA VAL A 26 -4.46 -4.83 0.41
C VAL A 26 -3.46 -4.01 -0.43
N HIS A 27 -2.41 -3.52 0.21
CA HIS A 27 -1.35 -2.72 -0.41
C HIS A 27 -0.02 -2.96 0.30
N ARG A 28 1.09 -2.63 -0.36
CA ARG A 28 2.44 -2.71 0.22
C ARG A 28 2.97 -1.33 0.62
N LEU A 29 3.90 -1.34 1.57
CA LEU A 29 4.85 -0.25 1.81
C LEU A 29 6.24 -0.74 1.36
N ASP A 30 7.08 0.19 0.90
CA ASP A 30 8.47 -0.12 0.60
C ASP A 30 9.26 -0.42 1.88
N LYS A 31 10.35 -1.17 1.78
CA LYS A 31 11.10 -1.73 2.93
C LYS A 31 11.51 -0.68 3.97
N HIS A 32 11.85 0.52 3.50
CA HIS A 32 12.34 1.63 4.34
C HIS A 32 11.27 2.70 4.59
N THR A 33 10.02 2.42 4.24
CA THR A 33 8.89 3.30 4.50
C THR A 33 8.15 2.81 5.74
N THR A 34 8.02 3.68 6.73
CA THR A 34 7.11 3.47 7.87
C THR A 34 5.75 4.07 7.55
N GLY A 35 4.68 3.53 8.16
CA GLY A 35 3.37 4.15 8.06
C GLY A 35 2.23 3.16 8.19
N LEU A 36 1.06 3.62 7.73
CA LEU A 36 -0.18 2.85 7.78
C LEU A 36 -0.14 1.68 6.79
N MET A 37 -0.45 0.47 7.27
CA MET A 37 -0.69 -0.69 6.42
C MET A 37 -2.09 -1.25 6.68
N VAL A 38 -2.86 -1.43 5.60
CA VAL A 38 -4.22 -1.95 5.65
C VAL A 38 -4.22 -3.44 5.34
N VAL A 39 -4.83 -4.22 6.24
CA VAL A 39 -4.98 -5.67 6.12
C VAL A 39 -6.46 -6.03 6.24
N ALA A 40 -6.99 -6.72 5.22
CA ALA A 40 -8.36 -7.21 5.22
C ALA A 40 -8.45 -8.57 5.92
N LYS A 41 -9.44 -8.72 6.79
CA LYS A 41 -9.70 -9.96 7.53
C LYS A 41 -10.75 -10.88 6.88
N THR A 42 -11.46 -10.39 5.86
CA THR A 42 -12.48 -11.16 5.13
C THR A 42 -12.32 -10.98 3.63
N GLU A 43 -12.75 -11.97 2.85
CA GLU A 43 -12.63 -11.95 1.38
C GLU A 43 -13.38 -10.77 0.76
N ASN A 44 -14.58 -10.48 1.26
CA ASN A 44 -15.38 -9.35 0.80
C ASN A 44 -14.65 -8.02 1.04
N THR A 45 -14.09 -7.82 2.24
CA THR A 45 -13.30 -6.62 2.55
C THR A 45 -12.03 -6.54 1.70
N LEU A 46 -11.34 -7.65 1.47
CA LEU A 46 -10.14 -7.70 0.63
C LEU A 46 -10.47 -7.26 -0.80
N THR A 47 -11.54 -7.82 -1.37
CA THR A 47 -11.99 -7.51 -2.73
C THR A 47 -12.39 -6.04 -2.86
N HIS A 48 -13.19 -5.55 -1.91
CA HIS A 48 -13.67 -4.17 -1.92
C HIS A 48 -12.53 -3.16 -1.75
N LEU A 49 -11.61 -3.39 -0.82
CA LEU A 49 -10.47 -2.49 -0.62
C LEU A 49 -9.50 -2.57 -1.80
N ALA A 50 -9.18 -3.76 -2.30
CA ALA A 50 -8.32 -3.92 -3.48
C ALA A 50 -8.88 -3.15 -4.68
N LYS A 51 -10.21 -3.19 -4.89
CA LYS A 51 -10.89 -2.40 -5.92
C LYS A 51 -10.69 -0.89 -5.74
N GLN A 52 -10.78 -0.36 -4.52
CA GLN A 52 -10.53 1.07 -4.28
C GLN A 52 -9.09 1.50 -4.57
N PHE A 53 -8.10 0.63 -4.26
CA PHE A 53 -6.71 0.87 -4.63
C PHE A 53 -6.50 0.84 -6.14
N PHE A 54 -7.16 -0.11 -6.83
CA PHE A 54 -7.13 -0.22 -8.29
C PHE A 54 -7.79 0.99 -8.97
N ASP A 55 -9.00 1.37 -8.53
CA ASP A 55 -9.78 2.50 -9.05
C ASP A 55 -9.22 3.88 -8.61
N ARG A 56 -8.14 3.90 -7.80
CA ARG A 56 -7.48 5.11 -7.25
C ARG A 56 -8.42 6.05 -6.48
N THR A 57 -9.43 5.50 -5.82
CA THR A 57 -10.36 6.28 -4.97
C THR A 57 -9.81 6.53 -3.56
N THR A 58 -8.66 5.94 -3.23
CA THR A 58 -7.98 6.13 -1.94
C THR A 58 -7.06 7.36 -1.98
N GLN A 59 -7.08 8.13 -0.88
CA GLN A 59 -6.11 9.21 -0.66
C GLN A 59 -4.98 8.71 0.24
N ARG A 60 -3.74 9.09 -0.09
CA ARG A 60 -2.54 8.68 0.64
C ARG A 60 -1.66 9.91 0.86
N THR A 61 -1.35 10.20 2.12
CA THR A 61 -0.52 11.32 2.53
C THR A 61 0.68 10.79 3.30
N TYR A 62 1.88 11.26 2.95
CA TYR A 62 3.12 10.88 3.60
C TYR A 62 3.83 12.13 4.10
N GLN A 63 4.53 11.97 5.22
CA GLN A 63 5.53 12.94 5.65
C GLN A 63 6.91 12.46 5.16
N ALA A 64 7.70 13.38 4.62
CA ALA A 64 9.02 13.10 4.11
C ALA A 64 9.99 14.20 4.53
N LEU A 65 11.26 13.82 4.74
CA LEU A 65 12.38 14.75 4.80
C LEU A 65 13.06 14.73 3.44
N VAL A 66 13.28 15.91 2.86
CA VAL A 66 13.88 16.07 1.53
C VAL A 66 15.22 16.79 1.64
N TRP A 67 16.05 16.63 0.62
CA TRP A 67 17.34 17.31 0.52
C TRP A 67 17.17 18.63 -0.23
N GLY A 68 17.78 19.69 0.28
CA GLY A 68 17.73 21.04 -0.30
C GLY A 68 16.56 21.88 0.21
N ASP A 69 16.42 23.08 -0.34
CA ASP A 69 15.36 24.02 -0.02
C ASP A 69 14.24 23.91 -1.07
N VAL A 70 13.03 23.59 -0.61
CA VAL A 70 11.83 23.63 -1.46
C VAL A 70 11.34 25.07 -1.49
N GLU A 71 11.53 25.76 -2.61
CA GLU A 71 11.23 27.20 -2.74
C GLU A 71 9.73 27.51 -2.61
N GLU A 72 8.88 26.63 -3.14
CA GLU A 72 7.43 26.80 -3.16
C GLU A 72 6.76 26.04 -1.99
N GLU A 73 5.74 26.65 -1.37
CA GLU A 73 5.02 26.01 -0.26
C GLU A 73 4.20 24.77 -0.70
N GLN A 74 3.80 24.72 -1.98
CA GLN A 74 2.99 23.66 -2.56
C GLN A 74 3.29 23.47 -4.05
N GLY A 75 3.12 22.25 -4.56
CA GLY A 75 3.30 21.95 -5.98
C GLY A 75 2.94 20.51 -6.34
N THR A 76 3.01 20.19 -7.63
CA THR A 76 2.77 18.85 -8.17
C THR A 76 3.96 18.40 -9.00
N VAL A 77 4.49 17.22 -8.71
CA VAL A 77 5.49 16.56 -9.55
C VAL A 77 4.76 15.59 -10.48
N ASP A 78 4.69 15.92 -11.78
CA ASP A 78 4.07 15.08 -12.81
C ASP A 78 5.14 14.66 -13.83
N LEU A 79 5.79 13.53 -13.54
CA LEU A 79 6.87 12.96 -14.34
C LEU A 79 6.66 11.45 -14.49
N TYR A 80 7.03 10.91 -15.66
CA TYR A 80 6.98 9.47 -15.90
C TYR A 80 8.05 8.75 -15.07
N LEU A 81 7.65 7.66 -14.42
CA LEU A 81 8.56 6.75 -13.71
C LEU A 81 8.88 5.56 -14.62
N GLY A 82 10.17 5.33 -14.86
CA GLY A 82 10.66 4.37 -15.86
C GLY A 82 11.01 5.11 -17.15
N GLY A 83 12.26 4.98 -17.58
CA GLY A 83 12.72 5.52 -18.87
C GLY A 83 12.05 4.83 -20.07
N PRO A 84 12.46 5.16 -21.31
CA PRO A 84 12.01 4.41 -22.48
C PRO A 84 12.30 2.91 -22.39
#